data_AF-A0A7C1CCD0-F1
#
_entry.id   AF-A0A7C1CCD0-F1
#
_cell.length_a   1.000
_cell.length_b   1.000
_cell.length_c   1.000
_cell.angle_alpha   90.00
_cell.angle_beta   90.00
_cell.angle_gamma   90.00
#
_symmetry.space_group_name_H-M   'P 1'
#
loop_
_entity.id
_entity.type
_entity.pdbx_description
1 polymer ?
#
loop_
_entity_poly.entity_id
_entity_poly.type
_entity_poly.pdbx_seq_one_letter_code
_entity_poly.pdbx_strand_id
1 'polypeptide(L)'
;MMPGLIANKLTGEFHIDPTTASTMMAMNLGRRDWSATMLELADLDASFFPEWKEPGEIIGYVSDESGKKCGLIPGTPVVAGGHDTQF
;
A
#
# COMPACT_ATOMS: atom_id res chain seq x y z
N MET A 1 2.88 -1.59 -5.92
CA MET A 1 2.41 -1.05 -7.23
C MET A 1 2.36 0.48 -7.21
N MET A 2 2.07 1.12 -8.35
CA MET A 2 2.06 2.59 -8.51
C MET A 2 1.22 3.36 -7.48
N PRO A 3 -0.02 2.95 -7.10
CA PRO A 3 -0.81 3.69 -6.11
C PRO A 3 -0.10 3.82 -4.75
N GLY A 4 0.48 2.72 -4.26
CA GLY A 4 1.26 2.72 -3.02
C GLY A 4 2.49 3.62 -3.08
N LEU A 5 3.18 3.68 -4.23
CA LEU A 5 4.33 4.58 -4.41
C LEU A 5 3.92 6.07 -4.42
N ILE A 6 2.76 6.39 -5.01
CA ILE A 6 2.24 7.77 -5.00
C ILE A 6 1.88 8.17 -3.56
N ALA A 7 1.17 7.30 -2.83
CA ALA A 7 0.84 7.56 -1.44
C ALA A 7 2.10 7.77 -0.59
N ASN A 8 3.10 6.90 -0.72
CA ASN A 8 4.38 7.06 -0.04
C ASN A 8 5.07 8.38 -0.37
N LYS A 9 5.03 8.84 -1.63
CA LYS A 9 5.56 10.16 -1.99
C LYS A 9 4.78 11.32 -1.37
N LEU A 10 3.50 11.14 -1.05
CA LEU A 10 2.68 12.17 -0.41
C LEU A 10 2.87 12.21 1.10
N THR A 11 2.97 11.05 1.75
CA THR A 11 2.91 10.91 3.22
C THR A 11 4.22 10.51 3.87
N GLY A 12 5.14 9.89 3.13
CA GLY A 12 6.32 9.21 3.66
C GLY A 12 6.07 7.76 4.10
N GLU A 13 4.82 7.32 4.13
CA GLU A 13 4.42 6.02 4.67
C GLU A 13 4.32 4.95 3.56
N PHE A 14 4.91 3.78 3.79
CA PHE A 14 4.67 2.61 2.94
C PHE A 14 3.47 1.83 3.46
N HIS A 15 2.67 1.31 2.54
CA HIS A 15 1.57 0.42 2.85
C HIS A 15 1.36 -0.57 1.70
N ILE A 16 0.54 -1.58 1.95
CA ILE A 16 0.00 -2.44 0.92
C ILE A 16 -1.47 -2.72 1.15
N ASP A 17 -2.25 -2.71 0.08
CA ASP A 17 -3.66 -3.06 0.12
C ASP A 17 -3.92 -4.47 -0.44
N PRO A 18 -4.96 -5.17 0.03
CA PRO A 18 -5.31 -6.53 -0.42
C PRO A 18 -5.59 -6.66 -1.91
N THR A 19 -6.12 -5.63 -2.57
CA THR A 19 -6.43 -5.70 -4.00
C THR A 19 -5.15 -5.67 -4.84
N THR A 20 -4.18 -4.83 -4.46
CA THR A 20 -2.83 -4.84 -5.03
C THR A 20 -2.09 -6.13 -4.70
N ALA A 21 -2.10 -6.57 -3.44
CA ALA A 21 -1.37 -7.77 -3.03
C ALA A 21 -1.89 -9.05 -3.73
N SER A 22 -3.18 -9.09 -4.07
CA SER A 22 -3.78 -10.22 -4.77
C SER A 22 -3.16 -10.52 -6.15
N THR A 23 -2.55 -9.52 -6.80
CA THR A 23 -1.93 -9.68 -8.13
C THR A 23 -0.43 -9.96 -8.06
N MET A 24 0.16 -10.00 -6.86
CA MET A 24 1.59 -10.25 -6.66
C MET A 24 1.96 -11.73 -6.68
N MET A 25 0.97 -12.65 -6.78
CA MET A 25 1.14 -14.10 -6.65
C MET A 25 1.75 -14.56 -5.32
N ALA A 26 1.84 -13.67 -4.33
CA ALA A 26 2.42 -13.91 -3.01
C ALA A 26 1.35 -14.04 -1.90
N MET A 27 0.08 -13.73 -2.19
CA MET A 27 -1.00 -13.66 -1.20
C MET A 27 -1.84 -14.95 -1.20
N ASN A 28 -2.21 -15.43 -0.02
CA ASN A 28 -3.27 -16.43 0.17
C ASN A 28 -4.62 -15.71 0.24
N LEU A 29 -5.42 -15.82 -0.82
CA LEU A 29 -6.71 -15.12 -0.93
C LEU A 29 -7.72 -15.52 0.16
N GLY A 30 -7.73 -16.79 0.58
CA GLY A 30 -8.66 -17.28 1.61
C GLY A 30 -8.34 -16.75 3.01
N ARG A 31 -7.06 -16.48 3.30
CA ARG A 31 -6.62 -15.90 4.58
C ARG A 31 -6.55 -14.37 4.54
N ARG A 32 -6.59 -13.78 3.34
CA ARG A 32 -6.30 -12.36 3.09
C ARG A 32 -4.97 -11.89 3.67
N ASP A 33 -3.96 -12.74 3.55
CA ASP A 33 -2.62 -12.47 4.08
C ASP A 33 -1.57 -13.17 3.20
N TRP A 34 -0.29 -12.94 3.47
CA TRP A 34 0.80 -13.56 2.74
C TRP A 34 0.76 -15.08 2.76
N SER A 35 1.08 -15.68 1.62
CA SER A 35 1.23 -17.13 1.49
C SER A 35 2.65 -17.53 1.85
N ALA A 36 2.83 -18.13 3.03
CA ALA A 36 4.13 -18.61 3.50
C ALA A 36 4.85 -19.49 2.45
N THR A 37 4.12 -20.38 1.78
CA THR A 37 4.67 -21.23 0.72
C THR A 37 5.19 -20.43 -0.47
N MET A 38 4.48 -19.39 -0.90
CA MET A 38 4.92 -18.56 -2.03
C MET A 38 6.10 -17.68 -1.65
N LEU A 39 6.13 -17.17 -0.41
CA LEU A 39 7.24 -16.38 0.10
C LEU A 39 8.51 -17.22 0.28
N GLU A 40 8.40 -18.44 0.79
CA GLU A 40 9.52 -19.38 0.92
C GLU A 40 10.15 -19.72 -0.44
N LEU A 41 9.33 -19.94 -1.47
CA LEU A 41 9.81 -20.16 -2.84
C LEU A 41 10.58 -18.96 -3.42
N ALA A 42 10.29 -17.75 -2.94
CA ALA A 42 10.95 -16.52 -3.34
C ALA A 42 12.08 -16.08 -2.40
N ASP A 43 12.38 -16.86 -1.36
CA ASP A 43 13.34 -16.52 -0.28
C ASP A 43 13.03 -15.17 0.38
N LEU A 44 11.74 -14.94 0.70
CA LEU A 44 11.25 -13.72 1.33
C LEU A 44 10.58 -14.01 2.68
N ASP A 45 10.76 -13.09 3.62
CA ASP A 45 10.00 -13.05 4.87
C ASP A 45 8.80 -12.10 4.74
N ALA A 46 7.70 -12.39 5.43
CA ALA A 46 6.52 -11.51 5.42
C ALA A 46 6.82 -10.11 5.96
N SER A 47 7.80 -9.96 6.86
CA SER A 47 8.26 -8.67 7.41
C SER A 47 8.96 -7.78 6.38
N PHE A 48 9.29 -8.30 5.20
CA PHE A 48 9.81 -7.50 4.10
C PHE A 48 8.77 -6.51 3.56
N PHE A 49 7.49 -6.91 3.61
CA PHE A 49 6.40 -6.12 3.07
C PHE A 49 5.94 -5.04 4.06
N PRO A 50 5.44 -3.89 3.56
CA PRO A 50 4.92 -2.85 4.43
C PRO A 50 3.60 -3.26 5.10
N GLU A 51 3.12 -2.43 6.02
CA GLU A 51 1.87 -2.68 6.74
C GLU A 51 0.66 -2.78 5.81
N TRP A 52 -0.26 -3.66 6.18
CA TRP A 52 -1.56 -3.79 5.54
C TRP A 52 -2.44 -2.55 5.79
N LYS A 53 -3.10 -2.08 4.73
CA LYS A 53 -4.17 -1.08 4.79
C LYS A 53 -5.32 -1.49 3.88
N GLU A 54 -6.52 -1.58 4.42
CA GLU A 54 -7.72 -1.82 3.63
C GLU A 54 -8.09 -0.57 2.82
N PRO A 55 -8.65 -0.73 1.60
CA PRO A 55 -9.18 0.40 0.85
C PRO A 55 -10.17 1.22 1.68
N GLY A 56 -9.99 2.54 1.70
CA GLY A 56 -10.76 3.46 2.55
C GLY A 56 -10.11 3.81 3.89
N GLU A 57 -9.06 3.09 4.32
CA GLU A 57 -8.31 3.46 5.52
C GLU A 57 -7.32 4.61 5.27
N ILE A 58 -7.06 5.42 6.30
CA ILE A 58 -6.04 6.46 6.22
C ILE A 58 -4.65 5.80 6.27
N ILE A 59 -3.85 6.08 5.24
CA ILE A 59 -2.44 5.68 5.18
C ILE A 59 -1.61 6.67 6.01
N GLY A 60 -1.88 7.96 5.84
CA GLY A 60 -1.17 9.05 6.49
C GLY A 60 -1.69 10.39 6.00
N TYR A 61 -0.84 11.42 6.10
CA TYR A 61 -1.21 12.79 5.78
C TYR A 61 -0.18 13.42 4.84
N VAL A 62 -0.63 14.29 3.95
CA VAL A 62 0.25 15.01 3.02
C VAL A 62 1.31 15.77 3.82
N SER A 63 2.58 15.49 3.53
CA SER A 63 3.72 16.18 4.15
C SER A 63 3.82 17.63 3.68
N ASP A 64 4.55 18.47 4.44
CA ASP A 64 4.84 19.85 4.02
C ASP A 64 5.58 19.93 2.68
N GLU A 65 6.52 19.00 2.46
CA GLU A 65 7.31 18.95 1.22
C GLU A 65 6.42 18.61 0.02
N SER A 66 5.62 17.55 0.16
CA SER A 66 4.74 17.09 -0.91
C SER A 66 3.59 18.07 -1.16
N GLY A 67 3.06 18.70 -0.11
CA GLY A 67 2.08 19.78 -0.21
C GLY A 67 2.58 20.93 -1.07
N LYS A 68 3.81 21.42 -0.82
CA LYS A 68 4.45 22.47 -1.64
C LYS A 68 4.66 22.06 -3.09
N LYS A 69 5.06 20.80 -3.36
CA LYS A 69 5.32 20.29 -4.72
C LYS A 69 4.05 20.08 -5.53
N CYS A 70 2.98 19.61 -4.89
CA CYS A 70 1.75 19.21 -5.55
C CYS A 70 0.62 20.26 -5.47
N GLY A 71 0.82 21.35 -4.73
CA GLY A 71 -0.22 22.36 -4.48
C GLY A 71 -1.33 21.85 -3.55
N LEU A 72 -1.01 20.89 -2.68
CA LEU A 72 -1.94 20.31 -1.70
C LEU A 72 -1.73 20.94 -0.33
N ILE A 73 -2.78 20.98 0.48
CA ILE A 73 -2.71 21.46 1.86
C ILE A 73 -1.99 20.40 2.71
N PRO A 74 -0.86 20.71 3.38
CA PRO A 74 -0.24 19.79 4.32
C PRO A 74 -1.21 19.36 5.41
N GLY A 75 -1.13 18.10 5.84
CA GLY A 75 -2.10 17.52 6.79
C GLY A 75 -3.40 17.00 6.15
N THR A 76 -3.59 17.15 4.83
CA THR A 76 -4.71 16.51 4.12
C THR A 76 -4.57 14.98 4.23
N PRO A 77 -5.62 14.24 4.62
CA PRO A 77 -5.56 12.78 4.73
C PRO A 77 -5.36 12.13 3.35
N VAL A 78 -4.47 11.15 3.29
CA VAL A 78 -4.27 10.27 2.12
C VAL A 78 -4.82 8.91 2.47
N VAL A 79 -5.78 8.46 1.66
CA VAL A 79 -6.57 7.25 1.91
C VAL A 79 -6.10 6.14 0.96
N ALA A 80 -6.06 4.91 1.48
CA ALA A 80 -5.77 3.71 0.69
C ALA A 80 -6.82 3.55 -0.40
N GLY A 81 -6.35 3.50 -1.65
CA GLY A 81 -7.15 3.10 -2.79
C GLY A 81 -7.05 1.60 -2.99
N GLY A 82 -6.85 1.19 -4.24
CA GLY A 82 -6.46 -0.18 -4.57
C GLY A 82 -6.17 -0.32 -6.06
N HIS A 83 -6.24 -1.54 -6.56
CA HIS A 83 -6.03 -1.89 -7.95
C HIS A 83 -7.25 -1.46 -8.80
N ASP A 84 -6.98 -0.97 -10.01
CA ASP A 84 -7.96 -0.30 -10.88
C ASP A 84 -9.22 -1.12 -11.18
N THR A 85 -9.12 -2.44 -11.39
CA THR A 85 -10.23 -3.31 -11.76
C THR A 85 -11.25 -3.57 -10.65
N GLN A 86 -10.96 -3.17 -9.42
CA GLN A 86 -11.75 -3.45 -8.23
C GLN A 86 -12.67 -2.28 -7.86
N PHE A 87 -12.58 -1.14 -8.56
CA PHE A 87 -13.37 0.07 -8.32
C PHE A 87 -14.26 0.43 -9.52
#